data_AF-A0A965PS24-F1
#
_entry.id   AF-A0A965PS24-F1
#
_cell.length_a   1.000
_cell.length_b   1.000
_cell.length_c   1.000
_cell.angle_alpha   90.00
_cell.angle_beta   90.00
_cell.angle_gamma   90.00
#
_symmetry.space_group_name_H-M   'P 1'
#
loop_
_entity.id
_entity.type
_entity.pdbx_description
1 polymer ?
#
loop_
_entity_poly.entity_id
_entity_poly.type
_entity_poly.pdbx_seq_one_letter_code
_entity_poly.pdbx_strand_id
1 'polypeptide(L)'
;MPKMVKEVYAGVQYDFSSEEGQIASSTTRVFRIIKSDVSEYVNVAATCGVQIGQEHPSESGLYCASYSAQYDGDSRMVIVATFNYRTTPGGGDAGQDPGQFSPDIRPANWSVSTSLQEVPAYVWKGITGPDAGNTVPCANPVGDMYEGVAKLEPIVTISVEQFELIDPTRHCLYAGLVNRNAITLGSLSMAPRSVMFKGVQTQPALEQWGTVLYRGWKASYEFAFRSNWVGSPVNEFIGWDVVQPQSGFNVKAHTPLGPNGSQVANDRDDFGQPLRHTSGQIQIPVALPDGVSAGGKVRAHVRVYESEDGKVSQRPSAQPIALNDDGTARSPFASPKVLIHRYQVQDDYDFTQFGLRLT
;
A
#
# COMPACT_ATOMS: atom_id res chain seq x y z
N MET A 1 -6.74 -26.86 33.23
CA MET A 1 -5.28 -26.77 33.08
C MET A 1 -4.71 -28.16 33.32
N PRO A 2 -3.79 -28.64 32.46
CA PRO A 2 -3.24 -29.98 32.56
C PRO A 2 -2.49 -30.17 33.87
N LYS A 3 -2.53 -31.39 34.40
CA LYS A 3 -1.94 -31.76 35.69
C LYS A 3 -0.41 -31.74 35.64
N MET A 4 0.18 -32.08 34.48
CA MET A 4 1.62 -32.11 34.29
C MET A 4 1.99 -32.05 32.80
N VAL A 5 3.05 -31.32 32.47
CA VAL A 5 3.71 -31.34 31.16
C VAL A 5 5.17 -31.71 31.40
N LYS A 6 5.66 -32.78 30.77
CA LYS A 6 7.05 -33.20 30.90
C LYS A 6 7.62 -33.50 29.52
N GLU A 7 8.74 -32.90 29.19
CA GLU A 7 9.54 -33.30 28.02
C GLU A 7 10.15 -34.67 28.29
N VAL A 8 9.86 -35.63 27.42
CA VAL A 8 10.26 -37.05 27.60
C VAL A 8 11.45 -37.41 26.72
N TYR A 9 11.58 -36.77 25.56
CA TYR A 9 12.65 -37.04 24.62
C TYR A 9 12.98 -35.79 23.80
N ALA A 10 14.27 -35.53 23.64
CA ALA A 10 14.82 -34.60 22.65
C ALA A 10 15.90 -35.39 21.90
N GLY A 11 15.70 -35.59 20.60
CA GLY A 11 16.60 -36.39 19.77
C GLY A 11 16.88 -35.70 18.46
N VAL A 12 18.18 -35.58 18.16
CA VAL A 12 18.66 -35.01 16.90
C VAL A 12 18.81 -36.14 15.90
N GLN A 13 18.11 -36.06 14.77
CA GLN A 13 18.29 -36.98 13.65
C GLN A 13 18.88 -36.21 12.48
N TYR A 14 20.13 -36.52 12.15
CA TYR A 14 20.81 -35.95 11.00
C TYR A 14 20.46 -36.78 9.76
N ASP A 15 19.57 -36.28 8.92
CA ASP A 15 19.33 -36.86 7.60
C ASP A 15 20.19 -36.10 6.57
N PHE A 16 21.14 -36.82 5.97
CA PHE A 16 22.01 -36.28 4.94
C PHE A 16 21.30 -36.38 3.58
N SER A 17 20.89 -35.24 3.03
CA SER A 17 20.41 -35.16 1.64
C SER A 17 21.59 -35.34 0.67
N SER A 18 21.36 -36.04 -0.45
CA SER A 18 22.34 -36.27 -1.51
C SER A 18 22.49 -35.11 -2.50
N GLU A 19 21.84 -33.97 -2.26
CA GLU A 19 21.98 -32.77 -3.10
C GLU A 19 22.95 -31.75 -2.51
N GLU A 20 23.71 -31.12 -3.41
CA GLU A 20 24.92 -30.32 -3.20
C GLU A 20 24.96 -29.47 -1.90
N GLY A 21 25.67 -29.99 -0.90
CA GLY A 21 26.36 -29.17 0.11
C GLY A 21 25.49 -28.45 1.14
N GLN A 22 24.17 -28.68 1.21
CA GLN A 22 23.33 -28.15 2.28
C GLN A 22 22.94 -29.22 3.30
N ILE A 23 23.28 -28.95 4.56
CA ILE A 23 22.92 -29.78 5.71
C ILE A 23 21.46 -29.46 6.07
N ALA A 24 20.54 -30.35 5.73
CA ALA A 24 19.17 -30.30 6.25
C ALA A 24 19.16 -30.94 7.65
N SER A 25 19.34 -30.12 8.69
CA SER A 25 19.24 -30.61 10.06
C SER A 25 17.76 -30.68 10.47
N SER A 26 17.36 -31.82 11.03
CA SER A 26 16.05 -32.00 11.63
C SER A 26 16.19 -32.46 13.07
N THR A 27 15.34 -31.97 13.96
CA THR A 27 15.31 -32.39 15.36
C THR A 27 13.88 -32.55 15.83
N THR A 28 13.66 -33.43 16.80
CA THR A 28 12.32 -33.67 17.34
C THR A 28 12.31 -33.55 18.85
N ARG A 29 11.27 -32.90 19.37
CA ARG A 29 11.00 -32.81 20.81
C ARG A 29 9.67 -33.46 21.12
N VAL A 30 9.66 -34.35 22.10
CA VAL A 30 8.47 -35.09 22.51
C VAL A 30 8.09 -34.71 23.93
N PHE A 31 6.87 -34.22 24.09
CA PHE A 31 6.27 -33.86 25.36
C PHE A 31 5.19 -34.86 25.72
N ARG A 32 5.11 -35.21 27.00
CA ARG A 32 4.02 -35.98 27.57
C ARG A 32 3.18 -35.05 28.44
N ILE A 33 1.93 -34.89 28.06
CA ILE A 33 0.94 -34.06 28.73
C ILE A 33 -0.03 -34.97 29.47
N ILE A 34 -0.18 -34.77 30.78
CA ILE A 34 -1.13 -35.50 31.62
C ILE A 34 -2.31 -34.57 31.89
N LYS A 35 -3.50 -34.97 31.43
CA LYS A 35 -4.74 -34.23 31.61
C LYS A 35 -5.23 -34.33 33.05
N SER A 36 -5.96 -33.32 33.50
CA SER A 36 -6.63 -33.36 34.80
C SER A 36 -7.97 -34.11 34.72
N ASP A 37 -8.59 -34.14 33.54
CA ASP A 37 -9.84 -34.85 33.23
C ASP A 37 -9.79 -35.46 31.81
N VAL A 38 -10.51 -36.57 31.59
CA VAL A 38 -10.65 -37.26 30.31
C VAL A 38 -11.29 -36.36 29.25
N SER A 39 -12.26 -35.52 29.64
CA SER A 39 -12.96 -34.61 28.72
C SER A 39 -12.29 -33.24 28.53
N GLU A 40 -11.16 -32.98 29.18
CA GLU A 40 -10.46 -31.69 29.09
C GLU A 40 -9.95 -31.44 27.67
N TYR A 41 -10.24 -30.26 27.11
CA TYR A 41 -9.60 -29.81 25.88
C TYR A 41 -8.20 -29.27 26.19
N VAL A 42 -7.18 -29.74 25.47
CA VAL A 42 -5.79 -29.31 25.65
C VAL A 42 -5.28 -28.70 24.36
N ASN A 43 -4.96 -27.41 24.40
CA ASN A 43 -4.19 -26.77 23.32
C ASN A 43 -2.71 -27.16 23.50
N VAL A 44 -2.24 -28.10 22.69
CA VAL A 44 -0.90 -28.70 22.79
C VAL A 44 0.21 -27.66 22.58
N ALA A 45 0.07 -26.78 21.59
CA ALA A 45 1.05 -25.73 21.30
C ALA A 45 1.19 -24.74 22.47
N ALA A 46 0.06 -24.26 23.00
CA ALA A 46 0.06 -23.35 24.15
C ALA A 46 0.54 -24.03 25.44
N THR A 47 0.22 -25.31 25.61
CA THR A 47 0.55 -26.10 26.81
C THR A 47 2.03 -26.46 26.88
N CYS A 48 2.64 -26.79 25.74
CA CYS A 48 4.08 -27.09 25.64
C CYS A 48 4.94 -25.84 25.43
N GLY A 49 4.33 -24.67 25.23
CA GLY A 49 5.05 -23.42 24.96
C GLY A 49 5.82 -23.44 23.64
N VAL A 50 5.33 -24.19 22.64
CA VAL A 50 5.95 -24.34 21.33
C VAL A 50 4.93 -24.01 20.24
N GLN A 51 5.24 -23.01 19.41
CA GLN A 51 4.44 -22.60 18.26
C GLN A 51 5.15 -22.97 16.94
N ILE A 52 4.37 -23.18 15.87
CA ILE A 52 4.93 -23.32 14.52
C ILE A 52 5.64 -22.01 14.17
N GLY A 53 6.86 -22.11 13.63
CA GLY A 53 7.75 -20.99 13.35
C GLY A 53 8.59 -20.53 14.54
N GLN A 54 8.44 -21.14 15.73
CA GLN A 54 9.31 -20.85 16.87
C GLN A 54 10.65 -21.58 16.72
N GLU A 55 11.74 -20.85 16.96
CA GLU A 55 13.09 -21.40 16.92
C GLU A 55 13.30 -22.44 18.04
N HIS A 56 14.11 -23.47 17.75
CA HIS A 56 14.47 -24.49 18.72
C HIS A 56 15.31 -23.86 19.84
N PRO A 57 14.99 -24.10 21.13
CA PRO A 57 15.59 -23.36 22.25
C PRO A 57 17.09 -23.61 22.43
N SER A 58 17.63 -24.69 21.89
CA SER A 58 19.06 -25.02 21.97
C SER A 58 19.78 -25.10 20.62
N GLU A 59 19.05 -25.03 19.50
CA GLU A 59 19.62 -25.22 18.15
C GLU A 59 19.17 -24.07 17.26
N SER A 60 20.03 -23.06 17.12
CA SER A 60 19.69 -21.90 16.32
C SER A 60 19.58 -22.26 14.83
N GLY A 61 18.61 -21.65 14.15
CA GLY A 61 18.32 -21.89 12.74
C GLY A 61 17.36 -23.06 12.46
N LEU A 62 16.97 -23.83 13.49
CA LEU A 62 15.89 -24.81 13.41
C LEU A 62 14.58 -24.21 13.88
N TYR A 63 13.55 -24.29 13.05
CA TYR A 63 12.23 -23.76 13.37
C TYR A 63 11.23 -24.91 13.46
N CYS A 64 10.31 -24.82 14.42
CA CYS A 64 9.22 -25.78 14.55
C CYS A 64 8.35 -25.73 13.29
N ALA A 65 8.35 -26.79 12.51
CA ALA A 65 7.62 -26.86 11.24
C ALA A 65 6.25 -27.52 11.38
N SER A 66 6.16 -28.52 12.26
CA SER A 66 4.91 -29.24 12.51
C SER A 66 4.91 -29.81 13.92
N TYR A 67 3.72 -30.13 14.42
CA TYR A 67 3.59 -30.97 15.59
C TYR A 67 2.41 -31.92 15.42
N SER A 68 2.53 -33.10 16.00
CA SER A 68 1.46 -34.09 16.10
C SER A 68 1.22 -34.40 17.56
N ALA A 69 -0.02 -34.72 17.90
CA ALA A 69 -0.38 -35.11 19.25
C ALA A 69 -1.29 -36.33 19.19
N GLN A 70 -0.93 -37.38 19.93
CA GLN A 70 -1.65 -38.65 19.96
C GLN A 70 -1.83 -39.09 21.41
N TYR A 71 -2.89 -39.86 21.68
CA TYR A 71 -3.06 -40.48 23.00
C TYR A 71 -2.04 -41.60 23.18
N ASP A 72 -1.52 -41.73 24.40
CA ASP A 72 -0.54 -42.76 24.76
C ASP A 72 -1.24 -44.12 24.93
N GLY A 73 -1.24 -44.92 23.86
CA GLY A 73 -1.99 -46.19 23.81
C GLY A 73 -3.50 -45.96 23.94
N ASP A 74 -4.15 -46.74 24.81
CA ASP A 74 -5.61 -46.63 25.06
C ASP A 74 -5.97 -45.54 26.08
N SER A 75 -4.97 -44.84 26.65
CA SER A 75 -5.19 -43.87 27.72
C SER A 75 -5.61 -42.50 27.19
N ARG A 76 -6.88 -42.14 27.39
CA ARG A 76 -7.40 -40.79 27.10
C ARG A 76 -6.91 -39.69 28.06
N MET A 77 -6.13 -40.06 29.08
CA MET A 77 -5.59 -39.13 30.09
C MET A 77 -4.19 -38.61 29.74
N VAL A 78 -3.50 -39.26 28.80
CA VAL A 78 -2.11 -38.97 28.48
C VAL A 78 -1.99 -38.67 26.99
N ILE A 79 -1.46 -37.50 26.65
CA ILE A 79 -1.18 -37.10 25.28
C ILE A 79 0.33 -37.06 25.10
N VAL A 80 0.82 -37.72 24.05
CA VAL A 80 2.19 -37.60 23.56
C VAL A 80 2.17 -36.62 22.38
N ALA A 81 2.85 -35.50 22.55
CA ALA A 81 2.98 -34.44 21.57
C ALA A 81 4.41 -34.41 21.01
N THR A 82 4.56 -34.61 19.71
CA THR A 82 5.83 -34.59 19.01
C THR A 82 5.92 -33.32 18.17
N PHE A 83 6.94 -32.51 18.40
CA PHE A 83 7.24 -31.29 17.64
C PHE A 83 8.45 -31.56 16.75
N ASN A 84 8.29 -31.32 15.45
CA ASN A 84 9.32 -31.50 14.45
C ASN A 84 9.92 -30.13 14.09
N TYR A 85 11.24 -30.05 14.15
CA TYR A 85 12.01 -28.86 13.82
C TYR A 85 12.89 -29.17 12.61
N ARG A 86 13.04 -28.19 11.72
CA ARG A 86 13.89 -28.30 10.53
C ARG A 86 14.55 -26.95 10.24
N THR A 87 15.71 -26.97 9.60
CA THR A 87 16.34 -25.75 9.10
C THR A 87 15.40 -25.10 8.10
N THR A 88 15.24 -23.77 8.16
CA THR A 88 14.49 -23.06 7.13
C THR A 88 15.24 -23.26 5.82
N PRO A 89 14.67 -23.95 4.82
CA PRO A 89 15.32 -24.09 3.54
C PRO A 89 15.29 -22.73 2.86
N GLY A 90 16.45 -22.09 2.77
CA GLY A 90 16.66 -21.04 1.80
C GLY A 90 16.57 -21.67 0.42
N GLY A 91 15.49 -21.37 -0.30
CA GLY A 91 15.36 -21.67 -1.73
C GLY A 91 15.38 -23.15 -2.08
N GLY A 92 14.22 -23.80 -1.99
CA GLY A 92 14.03 -25.17 -2.49
C GLY A 92 13.45 -26.11 -1.45
N ASP A 93 12.36 -25.72 -0.77
CA ASP A 93 11.58 -26.74 -0.08
C ASP A 93 10.80 -27.50 -1.15
N ALA A 94 11.13 -28.78 -1.27
CA ALA A 94 10.32 -29.80 -1.90
C ALA A 94 8.84 -29.52 -1.59
N GLY A 95 8.05 -29.46 -2.65
CA GLY A 95 6.65 -29.05 -2.61
C GLY A 95 5.91 -29.71 -1.46
N GLN A 96 5.09 -28.92 -0.75
CA GLN A 96 3.97 -29.45 0.00
C GLN A 96 3.22 -30.39 -0.94
N ASP A 97 3.45 -31.69 -0.82
CA ASP A 97 2.76 -32.66 -1.66
C ASP A 97 1.27 -32.47 -1.36
N PRO A 98 0.44 -32.04 -2.34
CA PRO A 98 -0.98 -31.78 -2.15
C PRO A 98 -1.72 -33.00 -1.56
N GLY A 99 -1.10 -34.19 -1.57
CA GLY A 99 -1.62 -35.41 -0.96
C GLY A 99 -1.53 -35.53 0.57
N GLN A 100 -0.78 -34.68 1.31
CA GLN A 100 -0.62 -34.88 2.77
C GLN A 100 -1.87 -34.52 3.60
N PHE A 101 -2.68 -33.57 3.13
CA PHE A 101 -3.89 -33.12 3.82
C PHE A 101 -5.12 -33.32 2.95
N SER A 102 -6.27 -33.61 3.58
CA SER A 102 -7.53 -33.67 2.84
C SER A 102 -7.86 -32.31 2.21
N PRO A 103 -8.50 -32.27 1.02
CA PRO A 103 -8.72 -31.02 0.29
C PRO A 103 -9.49 -29.94 1.06
N ASP A 104 -10.33 -30.33 2.01
CA ASP A 104 -11.18 -29.44 2.83
C ASP A 104 -10.43 -28.72 3.97
N ILE A 105 -9.28 -29.23 4.40
CA ILE A 105 -8.44 -28.63 5.46
C ILE A 105 -7.07 -28.18 4.95
N ARG A 106 -6.80 -28.36 3.65
CA ARG A 106 -5.52 -27.97 3.04
C ARG A 106 -5.35 -26.45 3.15
N PRO A 107 -4.20 -25.96 3.64
CA PRO A 107 -3.90 -24.53 3.60
C PRO A 107 -3.96 -23.99 2.18
N ALA A 108 -4.37 -22.73 2.02
CA ALA A 108 -4.34 -22.07 0.73
C ALA A 108 -2.89 -21.88 0.26
N ASN A 109 -2.64 -22.18 -1.01
CA ASN A 109 -1.40 -21.79 -1.66
C ASN A 109 -1.54 -20.32 -2.04
N TRP A 110 -0.50 -19.52 -1.82
CA TRP A 110 -0.53 -18.13 -2.24
C TRP A 110 0.81 -17.71 -2.81
N SER A 111 0.76 -16.79 -3.76
CA SER A 111 1.94 -16.19 -4.37
C SER A 111 1.73 -14.68 -4.51
N VAL A 112 2.83 -13.96 -4.57
CA VAL A 112 2.82 -12.50 -4.68
C VAL A 112 3.69 -12.10 -5.86
N SER A 113 3.18 -11.20 -6.68
CA SER A 113 3.93 -10.54 -7.74
C SER A 113 3.78 -9.03 -7.62
N THR A 114 4.78 -8.29 -8.06
CA THR A 114 4.79 -6.82 -7.97
C THR A 114 4.91 -6.21 -9.35
N SER A 115 4.17 -5.14 -9.58
CA SER A 115 4.24 -4.31 -10.79
C SER A 115 4.19 -2.84 -10.39
N LEU A 116 4.53 -1.95 -11.31
CA LEU A 116 4.47 -0.51 -11.11
C LEU A 116 3.36 0.08 -12.00
N GLN A 117 2.60 1.03 -11.45
CA GLN A 117 1.65 1.83 -12.23
C GLN A 117 1.95 3.32 -12.09
N GLU A 118 1.68 4.07 -13.14
CA GLU A 118 1.84 5.52 -13.15
C GLU A 118 0.66 6.20 -12.44
N VAL A 119 0.99 7.13 -11.53
CA VAL A 119 0.01 7.94 -10.80
C VAL A 119 0.51 9.38 -10.75
N PRO A 120 -0.37 10.40 -10.66
CA PRO A 120 0.07 11.78 -10.51
C PRO A 120 0.94 11.98 -9.25
N ALA A 121 2.03 12.74 -9.40
CA ALA A 121 2.85 13.14 -8.26
C ALA A 121 2.27 14.40 -7.60
N TYR A 122 1.94 14.29 -6.31
CA TYR A 122 1.42 15.42 -5.53
C TYR A 122 2.51 16.14 -4.74
N VAL A 123 3.56 15.42 -4.37
CA VAL A 123 4.70 15.92 -3.62
C VAL A 123 5.98 15.30 -4.19
N TRP A 124 7.09 15.99 -4.00
CA TRP A 124 8.42 15.53 -4.34
C TRP A 124 9.42 15.95 -3.25
N LYS A 125 10.59 15.35 -3.27
CA LYS A 125 11.70 15.71 -2.39
C LYS A 125 12.67 16.63 -3.14
N GLY A 126 12.92 17.82 -2.60
CA GLY A 126 13.95 18.71 -3.14
C GLY A 126 15.34 18.09 -2.96
N ILE A 127 16.10 17.95 -4.04
CA ILE A 127 17.50 17.51 -4.00
C ILE A 127 18.44 18.72 -4.02
N THR A 128 18.05 19.78 -4.71
CA THR A 128 18.80 21.04 -4.80
C THR A 128 17.84 22.22 -4.67
N GLY A 129 18.37 23.40 -4.37
CA GLY A 129 17.57 24.62 -4.29
C GLY A 129 17.01 24.89 -2.88
N PRO A 130 16.04 25.81 -2.75
CA PRO A 130 15.50 26.22 -1.46
C PRO A 130 14.78 25.09 -0.71
N ASP A 131 14.22 24.12 -1.44
CA ASP A 131 13.51 22.97 -0.88
C ASP A 131 14.42 21.77 -0.61
N ALA A 132 15.75 21.92 -0.69
CA ALA A 132 16.68 20.81 -0.54
C ALA A 132 16.49 20.07 0.80
N GLY A 133 16.23 18.77 0.73
CA GLY A 133 15.96 17.89 1.87
C GLY A 133 14.50 17.87 2.32
N ASN A 134 13.65 18.75 1.80
CA ASN A 134 12.24 18.86 2.20
C ASN A 134 11.31 18.18 1.17
N THR A 135 10.24 17.57 1.68
CA THR A 135 9.11 17.11 0.87
C THR A 135 8.13 18.26 0.70
N VAL A 136 8.00 18.74 -0.53
CA VAL A 136 7.13 19.89 -0.87
C VAL A 136 6.11 19.49 -1.95
N PRO A 137 4.98 20.20 -2.06
CA PRO A 137 4.04 19.99 -3.15
C PRO A 137 4.72 20.09 -4.52
N CYS A 138 4.25 19.33 -5.50
CA CYS A 138 4.64 19.46 -6.91
C CYS A 138 4.04 20.72 -7.53
N ALA A 139 4.36 21.87 -6.96
CA ALA A 139 3.89 23.18 -7.37
C ALA A 139 5.06 24.11 -7.66
N ASN A 140 4.85 25.08 -8.54
CA ASN A 140 5.79 26.18 -8.73
C ASN A 140 5.83 27.06 -7.46
N PRO A 141 6.82 27.96 -7.33
CA PRO A 141 6.88 28.86 -6.17
C PRO A 141 5.67 29.80 -5.99
N VAL A 142 4.78 29.91 -6.98
CA VAL A 142 3.52 30.69 -6.93
C VAL A 142 2.33 29.82 -6.47
N GLY A 143 2.52 28.50 -6.35
CA GLY A 143 1.50 27.55 -5.90
C GLY A 143 0.74 26.84 -7.02
N ASP A 144 1.08 27.08 -8.29
CA ASP A 144 0.47 26.35 -9.41
C ASP A 144 1.06 24.94 -9.49
N MET A 145 0.20 23.93 -9.56
CA MET A 145 0.66 22.54 -9.70
C MET A 145 1.30 22.30 -11.07
N TYR A 146 2.42 21.59 -11.10
CA TYR A 146 3.03 21.14 -12.34
C TYR A 146 2.19 20.00 -12.96
N GLU A 147 1.63 20.25 -14.14
CA GLU A 147 0.94 19.22 -14.91
C GLU A 147 1.96 18.24 -15.53
N GLY A 148 1.61 16.96 -15.58
CA GLY A 148 2.41 15.92 -16.25
C GLY A 148 3.55 15.33 -15.42
N VAL A 149 3.68 15.69 -14.15
CA VAL A 149 4.61 15.00 -13.23
C VAL A 149 3.91 13.79 -12.63
N ALA A 150 4.46 12.61 -12.88
CA ALA A 150 3.93 11.35 -12.38
C ALA A 150 4.98 10.57 -11.60
N LYS A 151 4.50 9.74 -10.67
CA LYS A 151 5.28 8.77 -9.90
C LYS A 151 4.79 7.36 -10.20
N LEU A 152 5.66 6.38 -10.02
CA LEU A 152 5.28 4.98 -10.12
C LEU A 152 4.95 4.45 -8.72
N GLU A 153 3.71 4.02 -8.51
CA GLU A 153 3.29 3.35 -7.28
C GLU A 153 3.29 1.84 -7.47
N PRO A 154 3.77 1.06 -6.48
CA PRO A 154 3.71 -0.38 -6.55
C PRO A 154 2.27 -0.88 -6.43
N ILE A 155 1.93 -1.82 -7.32
CA ILE A 155 0.80 -2.73 -7.14
C ILE A 155 1.37 -4.11 -6.86
N VAL A 156 0.94 -4.67 -5.73
CA VAL A 156 1.23 -6.03 -5.33
C VAL A 156 0.02 -6.89 -5.67
N THR A 157 0.17 -7.83 -6.60
CA THR A 157 -0.86 -8.82 -6.91
C THR A 157 -0.64 -10.05 -6.03
N ILE A 158 -1.66 -10.38 -5.23
CA ILE A 158 -1.72 -11.57 -4.39
C ILE A 158 -2.62 -12.57 -5.10
N SER A 159 -2.09 -13.75 -5.41
CA SER A 159 -2.85 -14.88 -5.93
C SER A 159 -3.02 -15.90 -4.80
N VAL A 160 -4.24 -16.39 -4.60
CA VAL A 160 -4.58 -17.39 -3.58
C VAL A 160 -5.30 -18.55 -4.26
N GLU A 161 -4.69 -19.72 -4.27
CA GLU A 161 -5.25 -20.95 -4.79
C GLU A 161 -5.69 -21.88 -3.65
N GLN A 162 -6.96 -22.27 -3.66
CA GLN A 162 -7.49 -23.21 -2.65
C GLN A 162 -8.63 -24.06 -3.21
N PHE A 163 -8.91 -25.16 -2.51
CA PHE A 163 -10.07 -25.99 -2.77
C PHE A 163 -11.27 -25.49 -1.96
N GLU A 164 -12.44 -25.46 -2.59
CA GLU A 164 -13.70 -24.96 -2.02
C GLU A 164 -14.79 -26.02 -2.16
N LEU A 165 -15.49 -26.32 -1.06
CA LEU A 165 -16.62 -27.25 -1.07
C LEU A 165 -17.88 -26.62 -1.68
N ILE A 166 -18.01 -25.31 -1.57
CA ILE A 166 -19.16 -24.53 -2.05
C ILE A 166 -18.75 -23.79 -3.32
N ASP A 167 -19.69 -23.63 -4.24
CA ASP A 167 -19.49 -22.87 -5.47
C ASP A 167 -19.04 -21.42 -5.17
N PRO A 168 -17.78 -21.05 -5.52
CA PRO A 168 -17.24 -19.72 -5.25
C PRO A 168 -17.60 -18.69 -6.32
N THR A 169 -18.30 -19.06 -7.40
CA THR A 169 -18.65 -18.14 -8.50
C THR A 169 -19.46 -16.93 -8.06
N ARG A 170 -20.20 -17.04 -6.94
CA ARG A 170 -20.87 -15.88 -6.30
C ARG A 170 -19.91 -14.74 -5.98
N HIS A 171 -18.63 -15.03 -5.73
CA HIS A 171 -17.64 -14.03 -5.40
C HIS A 171 -17.28 -13.15 -6.60
N CYS A 172 -17.53 -13.58 -7.83
CA CYS A 172 -17.37 -12.74 -9.03
C CYS A 172 -18.15 -11.42 -8.97
N LEU A 173 -19.25 -11.37 -8.20
CA LEU A 173 -20.04 -10.14 -8.00
C LEU A 173 -19.28 -9.05 -7.23
N TYR A 174 -18.22 -9.41 -6.51
CA TYR A 174 -17.44 -8.49 -5.72
C TYR A 174 -16.19 -7.98 -6.45
N ALA A 175 -15.96 -8.40 -7.69
CA ALA A 175 -14.81 -7.95 -8.48
C ALA A 175 -14.81 -6.42 -8.63
N GLY A 176 -13.65 -5.80 -8.39
CA GLY A 176 -13.47 -4.35 -8.35
C GLY A 176 -13.79 -3.70 -7.01
N LEU A 177 -14.33 -4.44 -6.03
CA LEU A 177 -14.55 -3.89 -4.69
C LEU A 177 -13.26 -3.86 -3.87
N VAL A 178 -13.19 -2.89 -2.98
CA VAL A 178 -12.03 -2.65 -2.10
C VAL A 178 -12.37 -3.05 -0.67
N ASN A 179 -11.39 -3.59 0.05
CA ASN A 179 -11.53 -3.99 1.44
C ASN A 179 -11.97 -2.83 2.33
N ARG A 180 -13.00 -3.08 3.15
CA ARG A 180 -13.44 -2.11 4.17
C ARG A 180 -12.60 -2.20 5.45
N ASN A 181 -12.13 -3.39 5.79
CA ASN A 181 -11.39 -3.67 7.01
C ASN A 181 -9.96 -4.09 6.67
N ALA A 182 -9.05 -3.97 7.62
CA ALA A 182 -7.68 -4.44 7.46
C ALA A 182 -7.63 -5.96 7.18
N ILE A 183 -6.67 -6.37 6.36
CA ILE A 183 -6.40 -7.77 6.01
C ILE A 183 -4.91 -8.01 6.25
N THR A 184 -4.54 -9.18 6.77
CA THR A 184 -3.13 -9.55 6.95
C THR A 184 -2.83 -10.82 6.17
N LEU A 185 -1.73 -10.80 5.41
CA LEU A 185 -1.20 -11.96 4.68
C LEU A 185 0.29 -12.14 5.02
N GLY A 186 0.64 -13.24 5.68
CA GLY A 186 1.99 -13.43 6.19
C GLY A 186 2.39 -12.29 7.15
N SER A 187 3.50 -11.61 6.84
CA SER A 187 3.95 -10.41 7.56
C SER A 187 3.37 -9.10 7.01
N LEU A 188 2.66 -9.12 5.88
CA LEU A 188 2.09 -7.93 5.26
C LEU A 188 0.72 -7.61 5.86
N SER A 189 0.65 -6.50 6.61
CA SER A 189 -0.62 -5.93 7.08
C SER A 189 -1.11 -4.88 6.09
N MET A 190 -2.31 -5.09 5.56
CA MET A 190 -2.93 -4.25 4.55
C MET A 190 -4.08 -3.48 5.20
N ALA A 191 -3.95 -2.15 5.24
CA ALA A 191 -4.94 -1.26 5.84
C ALA A 191 -6.30 -1.30 5.12
N PRO A 192 -7.39 -0.77 5.71
CA PRO A 192 -8.61 -0.49 4.98
C PRO A 192 -8.35 0.25 3.65
N ARG A 193 -9.19 0.00 2.64
CA ARG A 193 -9.11 0.64 1.31
C ARG A 193 -7.84 0.34 0.50
N SER A 194 -6.98 -0.55 0.94
CA SER A 194 -5.70 -0.85 0.29
C SER A 194 -5.72 -2.04 -0.66
N VAL A 195 -6.70 -2.95 -0.53
CA VAL A 195 -6.79 -4.21 -1.26
C VAL A 195 -8.05 -4.22 -2.11
N MET A 196 -7.89 -4.35 -3.43
CA MET A 196 -8.97 -4.56 -4.37
C MET A 196 -9.08 -6.04 -4.71
N PHE A 197 -10.28 -6.59 -4.69
CA PHE A 197 -10.53 -7.93 -5.23
C PHE A 197 -10.62 -7.86 -6.76
N LYS A 198 -9.66 -8.48 -7.46
CA LYS A 198 -9.61 -8.48 -8.93
C LYS A 198 -10.61 -9.46 -9.52
N GLY A 199 -10.77 -10.61 -8.89
CA GLY A 199 -11.69 -11.64 -9.34
C GLY A 199 -11.33 -13.02 -8.81
N VAL A 200 -12.16 -14.00 -9.17
CA VAL A 200 -11.94 -15.41 -8.88
C VAL A 200 -12.07 -16.21 -10.16
N GLN A 201 -11.15 -17.14 -10.38
CA GLN A 201 -11.26 -18.17 -11.40
C GLN A 201 -11.57 -19.49 -10.71
N THR A 202 -12.56 -20.21 -11.21
CA THR A 202 -13.05 -21.43 -10.56
C THR A 202 -13.25 -22.55 -11.56
N GLN A 203 -12.80 -23.75 -11.22
CA GLN A 203 -13.04 -24.95 -12.02
C GLN A 203 -13.61 -26.06 -11.12
N PRO A 204 -14.69 -26.77 -11.54
CA PRO A 204 -15.15 -27.95 -10.82
C PRO A 204 -14.01 -28.97 -10.70
N ALA A 205 -13.83 -29.54 -9.51
CA ALA A 205 -12.78 -30.49 -9.23
C ALA A 205 -13.30 -31.70 -8.46
N LEU A 206 -12.71 -32.85 -8.79
CA LEU A 206 -12.86 -34.10 -8.07
C LEU A 206 -11.47 -34.52 -7.63
N GLU A 207 -11.25 -34.57 -6.32
CA GLU A 207 -9.99 -35.00 -5.73
C GLU A 207 -10.23 -36.24 -4.86
N GLN A 208 -9.40 -37.26 -5.04
CA GLN A 208 -9.40 -38.44 -4.19
C GLN A 208 -8.29 -38.29 -3.14
N TRP A 209 -8.64 -38.46 -1.88
CA TRP A 209 -7.69 -38.47 -0.77
C TRP A 209 -7.93 -39.72 0.07
N GLY A 210 -6.96 -40.65 0.06
CA GLY A 210 -7.15 -42.00 0.59
C GLY A 210 -8.28 -42.75 -0.15
N THR A 211 -9.28 -43.19 0.60
CA THR A 211 -10.48 -43.87 0.06
C THR A 211 -11.68 -42.94 -0.14
N VAL A 212 -11.56 -41.66 0.24
CA VAL A 212 -12.65 -40.69 0.20
C VAL A 212 -12.52 -39.80 -1.05
N LEU A 213 -13.65 -39.57 -1.71
CA LEU A 213 -13.75 -38.74 -2.90
C LEU A 213 -14.38 -37.39 -2.54
N TYR A 214 -13.64 -36.31 -2.76
CA TYR A 214 -14.07 -34.94 -2.52
C TYR A 214 -14.52 -34.30 -3.82
N ARG A 215 -15.73 -33.74 -3.81
CA ARG A 215 -16.29 -32.96 -4.91
C ARG A 215 -16.41 -31.51 -4.49
N GLY A 216 -15.87 -30.61 -5.31
CA GLY A 216 -15.88 -29.19 -5.03
C GLY A 216 -15.32 -28.40 -6.20
N TRP A 217 -14.58 -27.35 -5.88
CA TRP A 217 -14.04 -26.39 -6.83
C TRP A 217 -12.59 -26.10 -6.51
N LYS A 218 -11.74 -26.02 -7.54
CA LYS A 218 -10.45 -25.35 -7.45
C LYS A 218 -10.67 -23.88 -7.75
N ALA A 219 -10.38 -23.02 -6.78
CA ALA A 219 -10.56 -21.59 -6.89
C ALA A 219 -9.20 -20.87 -6.81
N SER A 220 -8.98 -19.92 -7.70
CA SER A 220 -7.86 -18.98 -7.67
C SER A 220 -8.43 -17.58 -7.51
N TYR A 221 -8.16 -16.96 -6.37
CA TYR A 221 -8.56 -15.60 -6.03
C TYR A 221 -7.41 -14.64 -6.27
N GLU A 222 -7.69 -13.54 -6.95
CA GLU A 222 -6.70 -12.48 -7.17
C GLU A 222 -7.08 -11.21 -6.42
N PHE A 223 -6.10 -10.65 -5.71
CA PHE A 223 -6.21 -9.36 -5.04
C PHE A 223 -5.09 -8.43 -5.48
N ALA A 224 -5.36 -7.13 -5.53
CA ALA A 224 -4.38 -6.10 -5.80
C ALA A 224 -4.25 -5.18 -4.58
N PHE A 225 -3.08 -5.22 -3.94
CA PHE A 225 -2.71 -4.28 -2.89
C PHE A 225 -1.99 -3.08 -3.50
N ARG A 226 -2.40 -1.88 -3.09
CA ARG A 226 -1.79 -0.60 -3.49
C ARG A 226 -1.42 0.18 -2.24
N SER A 227 -0.14 0.54 -2.12
CA SER A 227 0.40 1.27 -0.96
C SER A 227 0.43 2.78 -1.18
N ASN A 228 -0.66 3.37 -1.66
CA ASN A 228 -0.70 4.78 -2.01
C ASN A 228 -0.76 5.67 -0.77
N TRP A 229 0.20 6.57 -0.65
CA TRP A 229 0.25 7.63 0.35
C TRP A 229 0.19 8.99 -0.31
N VAL A 230 -0.54 9.91 0.33
CA VAL A 230 -0.57 11.33 -0.06
C VAL A 230 0.10 12.14 1.03
N GLY A 231 0.94 13.10 0.61
CA GLY A 231 1.61 14.02 1.53
C GLY A 231 0.67 15.11 2.09
N SER A 232 1.27 16.16 2.63
CA SER A 232 0.56 17.33 3.17
C SER A 232 -0.44 17.92 2.15
N PRO A 233 -1.64 18.38 2.58
CA PRO A 233 -2.12 18.49 3.96
C PRO A 233 -2.79 17.23 4.52
N VAL A 234 -3.04 16.22 3.67
CA VAL A 234 -3.81 15.01 4.07
C VAL A 234 -2.93 14.05 4.87
N ASN A 235 -1.67 13.86 4.44
CA ASN A 235 -0.66 13.00 5.08
C ASN A 235 -1.21 11.64 5.54
N GLU A 236 -1.92 10.94 4.66
CA GLU A 236 -2.66 9.72 4.98
C GLU A 236 -2.40 8.61 3.96
N PHE A 237 -2.50 7.36 4.43
CA PHE A 237 -2.61 6.18 3.58
C PHE A 237 -4.00 6.15 2.95
N ILE A 238 -4.08 6.25 1.63
CA ILE A 238 -5.38 6.29 0.92
C ILE A 238 -5.63 5.05 0.05
N GLY A 239 -4.62 4.20 -0.15
CA GLY A 239 -4.78 2.95 -0.89
C GLY A 239 -5.32 3.15 -2.31
N TRP A 240 -6.52 2.64 -2.58
CA TRP A 240 -7.20 2.78 -3.87
C TRP A 240 -7.97 4.08 -4.04
N ASP A 241 -8.12 4.88 -2.99
CA ASP A 241 -8.75 6.18 -3.08
C ASP A 241 -7.83 7.18 -3.83
N VAL A 242 -8.41 8.27 -4.28
CA VAL A 242 -7.72 9.35 -4.99
C VAL A 242 -7.99 10.68 -4.32
N VAL A 243 -6.94 11.46 -4.11
CA VAL A 243 -7.07 12.87 -3.73
C VAL A 243 -7.07 13.67 -5.03
N GLN A 244 -8.11 14.46 -5.25
CA GLN A 244 -8.20 15.36 -6.39
C GLN A 244 -8.06 16.80 -5.89
N PRO A 245 -7.01 17.54 -6.31
CA PRO A 245 -6.94 18.96 -6.02
C PRO A 245 -8.14 19.64 -6.67
N GLN A 246 -8.83 20.49 -5.92
CA GLN A 246 -9.93 21.29 -6.47
C GLN A 246 -9.35 22.46 -7.27
N SER A 247 -8.94 22.19 -8.51
CA SER A 247 -8.49 23.19 -9.47
C SER A 247 -9.46 23.29 -10.64
N GLY A 248 -9.49 24.44 -11.30
CA GLY A 248 -10.32 24.64 -12.48
C GLY A 248 -10.08 25.97 -13.16
N PHE A 249 -10.30 26.00 -14.48
CA PHE A 249 -10.19 27.22 -15.28
C PHE A 249 -11.32 28.23 -15.06
N ASN A 250 -12.30 27.86 -14.23
CA ASN A 250 -13.48 28.67 -13.98
C ASN A 250 -13.70 28.85 -12.49
N VAL A 251 -13.96 30.09 -12.10
CA VAL A 251 -14.35 30.47 -10.75
C VAL A 251 -15.85 30.75 -10.71
N LYS A 252 -16.46 30.68 -9.52
CA LYS A 252 -17.77 31.29 -9.31
C LYS A 252 -17.54 32.76 -8.99
N ALA A 253 -18.05 33.64 -9.84
CA ALA A 253 -17.98 35.07 -9.59
C ALA A 253 -18.62 35.39 -8.22
N HIS A 254 -18.05 36.32 -7.48
CA HIS A 254 -18.59 36.86 -6.24
C HIS A 254 -18.63 38.39 -6.34
N THR A 255 -19.49 39.01 -5.54
CA THR A 255 -19.54 40.47 -5.46
C THR A 255 -18.22 40.99 -4.88
N PRO A 256 -17.47 41.86 -5.59
CA PRO A 256 -16.21 42.41 -5.08
C PRO A 256 -16.41 43.10 -3.73
N LEU A 257 -15.49 42.89 -2.80
CA LEU A 257 -15.68 43.23 -1.38
C LEU A 257 -15.21 44.65 -1.02
N GLY A 258 -14.43 45.32 -1.88
CA GLY A 258 -13.90 46.65 -1.59
C GLY A 258 -13.85 47.58 -2.81
N PRO A 259 -13.92 48.91 -2.59
CA PRO A 259 -13.92 49.90 -3.66
C PRO A 259 -12.59 49.94 -4.45
N ASN A 260 -11.49 49.40 -3.93
CA ASN A 260 -10.19 49.40 -4.60
C ASN A 260 -9.66 47.97 -4.88
N GLY A 261 -10.51 46.94 -4.78
CA GLY A 261 -10.09 45.55 -4.94
C GLY A 261 -9.09 45.08 -3.88
N SER A 262 -9.20 45.57 -2.63
CA SER A 262 -8.34 45.03 -1.57
C SER A 262 -8.66 43.55 -1.37
N GLN A 263 -7.65 42.68 -1.34
CA GLN A 263 -7.78 41.35 -0.75
C GLN A 263 -8.23 41.54 0.71
N VAL A 264 -9.53 41.49 0.95
CA VAL A 264 -10.04 41.47 2.32
C VAL A 264 -9.66 40.11 2.87
N ALA A 265 -9.22 40.04 4.13
CA ALA A 265 -8.71 38.86 4.84
C ALA A 265 -9.68 37.66 4.97
N ASN A 266 -10.73 37.61 4.15
CA ASN A 266 -11.78 36.59 4.12
C ASN A 266 -11.70 35.82 2.79
N ASP A 267 -10.63 35.07 2.56
CA ASP A 267 -10.48 33.97 1.57
C ASP A 267 -10.95 34.21 0.12
N ARG A 268 -11.10 35.45 -0.33
CA ARG A 268 -11.62 35.78 -1.67
C ARG A 268 -10.70 36.76 -2.38
N ASP A 269 -10.19 36.32 -3.53
CA ASP A 269 -9.43 37.17 -4.44
C ASP A 269 -10.35 37.78 -5.50
N ASP A 270 -10.64 39.08 -5.38
CA ASP A 270 -11.44 39.84 -6.34
C ASP A 270 -10.78 39.87 -7.74
N PHE A 271 -9.47 39.67 -7.85
CA PHE A 271 -8.76 39.65 -9.13
C PHE A 271 -8.75 38.28 -9.81
N GLY A 272 -9.13 37.20 -9.10
CA GLY A 272 -9.25 35.84 -9.64
C GLY A 272 -10.48 35.61 -10.54
N GLN A 273 -11.36 36.62 -10.65
CA GLN A 273 -12.56 36.64 -11.48
C GLN A 273 -12.48 37.75 -12.54
N PRO A 274 -13.23 37.69 -13.65
CA PRO A 274 -13.30 38.79 -14.60
C PRO A 274 -13.91 40.02 -13.94
N LEU A 275 -13.28 41.18 -14.18
CA LEU A 275 -13.71 42.47 -13.68
C LEU A 275 -14.11 43.38 -14.84
N ARG A 276 -14.96 44.37 -14.56
CA ARG A 276 -15.41 45.35 -15.54
C ARG A 276 -14.25 46.22 -15.99
N HIS A 277 -14.11 46.41 -17.30
CA HIS A 277 -13.10 47.27 -17.88
C HIS A 277 -13.71 48.53 -18.51
N THR A 278 -13.04 49.67 -18.34
CA THR A 278 -13.32 50.92 -19.04
C THR A 278 -12.04 51.33 -19.78
N SER A 279 -12.13 51.53 -21.10
CA SER A 279 -10.97 51.87 -21.94
C SER A 279 -9.78 50.92 -21.79
N GLY A 280 -10.05 49.62 -21.63
CA GLY A 280 -9.02 48.58 -21.49
C GLY A 280 -8.47 48.38 -20.08
N GLN A 281 -8.96 49.14 -19.09
CA GLN A 281 -8.44 49.14 -17.71
C GLN A 281 -9.51 48.68 -16.73
N ILE A 282 -9.09 48.02 -15.64
CA ILE A 282 -10.02 47.63 -14.56
C ILE A 282 -10.67 48.91 -14.02
N GLN A 283 -11.99 48.93 -14.04
CA GLN A 283 -12.76 50.04 -13.49
C GLN A 283 -12.62 50.05 -11.97
N ILE A 284 -12.35 51.23 -11.40
CA ILE A 284 -12.39 51.49 -9.96
C ILE A 284 -13.62 52.39 -9.69
N PRO A 285 -14.55 52.02 -8.80
CA PRO A 285 -14.51 50.83 -7.97
C PRO A 285 -14.74 49.52 -8.73
N VAL A 286 -14.12 48.45 -8.23
CA VAL A 286 -14.14 47.13 -8.87
C VAL A 286 -15.56 46.57 -8.94
N ALA A 287 -15.97 46.12 -10.11
CA ALA A 287 -17.30 45.56 -10.38
C ALA A 287 -17.21 44.37 -11.34
N LEU A 288 -18.22 43.51 -11.34
CA LEU A 288 -18.36 42.44 -12.33
C LEU A 288 -18.71 43.03 -13.72
N PRO A 289 -18.28 42.40 -14.84
CA PRO A 289 -18.69 42.80 -16.18
C PRO A 289 -20.21 42.72 -16.38
N ASP A 290 -20.71 43.54 -17.30
CA ASP A 290 -22.12 43.49 -17.69
C ASP A 290 -22.48 42.07 -18.19
N GLY A 291 -23.52 41.46 -17.60
CA GLY A 291 -23.95 40.09 -17.90
C GLY A 291 -23.35 38.98 -17.02
N VAL A 292 -22.45 39.31 -16.09
CA VAL A 292 -21.92 38.37 -15.08
C VAL A 292 -22.54 38.64 -13.72
N SER A 293 -23.31 37.70 -13.19
CA SER A 293 -23.85 37.77 -11.83
C SER A 293 -22.96 37.02 -10.84
N ALA A 294 -22.98 37.46 -9.57
CA ALA A 294 -22.44 36.66 -8.47
C ALA A 294 -23.08 35.25 -8.48
N GLY A 295 -22.27 34.21 -8.28
CA GLY A 295 -22.61 32.80 -8.43
C GLY A 295 -22.39 32.23 -9.84
N GLY A 296 -22.17 33.06 -10.85
CA GLY A 296 -21.96 32.65 -12.24
C GLY A 296 -20.57 32.03 -12.49
N LYS A 297 -20.50 31.00 -13.35
CA LYS A 297 -19.24 30.34 -13.73
C LYS A 297 -18.50 31.17 -14.79
N VAL A 298 -17.26 31.57 -14.52
CA VAL A 298 -16.48 32.49 -15.38
C VAL A 298 -15.00 32.11 -15.43
N ARG A 299 -14.31 32.43 -16.54
CA ARG A 299 -12.88 32.09 -16.75
C ARG A 299 -11.95 32.96 -15.90
N ALA A 300 -10.91 32.36 -15.32
CA ALA A 300 -9.91 33.07 -14.52
C ALA A 300 -9.07 34.06 -15.35
N HIS A 301 -8.70 35.19 -14.75
CA HIS A 301 -7.92 36.28 -15.38
C HIS A 301 -6.71 36.64 -14.51
N VAL A 302 -5.64 37.14 -15.12
CA VAL A 302 -4.43 37.59 -14.41
C VAL A 302 -4.30 39.10 -14.53
N ARG A 303 -3.96 39.76 -13.41
CA ARG A 303 -3.72 41.20 -13.34
C ARG A 303 -2.43 41.56 -14.10
N VAL A 304 -2.52 42.50 -15.03
CA VAL A 304 -1.41 43.06 -15.80
C VAL A 304 -1.23 44.52 -15.38
N TYR A 305 -0.04 44.86 -14.87
CA TYR A 305 0.29 46.25 -14.55
C TYR A 305 0.82 46.93 -15.82
N GLU A 306 0.14 47.97 -16.32
CA GLU A 306 0.62 48.76 -17.46
C GLU A 306 1.57 49.86 -16.94
N SER A 307 2.80 49.88 -17.48
CA SER A 307 3.86 50.80 -17.06
C SER A 307 3.64 52.20 -17.64
N GLU A 308 3.41 53.18 -16.75
CA GLU A 308 3.84 54.60 -16.74
C GLU A 308 2.87 55.43 -15.88
N ASP A 309 1.58 55.05 -15.82
CA ASP A 309 0.53 55.77 -15.07
C ASP A 309 0.04 55.05 -13.79
N GLY A 310 0.57 53.86 -13.46
CA GLY A 310 0.09 53.03 -12.36
C GLY A 310 -1.26 52.33 -12.62
N LYS A 311 -1.68 52.27 -13.89
CA LYS A 311 -2.97 51.71 -14.32
C LYS A 311 -2.89 50.20 -14.52
N VAL A 312 -4.02 49.52 -14.35
CA VAL A 312 -4.09 48.05 -14.25
C VAL A 312 -5.07 47.50 -15.29
N SER A 313 -4.65 46.53 -16.08
CA SER A 313 -5.48 45.75 -17.01
C SER A 313 -5.47 44.26 -16.62
N GLN A 314 -6.21 43.41 -17.35
CA GLN A 314 -6.15 41.96 -17.21
C GLN A 314 -5.97 41.31 -18.58
N ARG A 315 -5.11 40.29 -18.68
CA ARG A 315 -4.98 39.44 -19.88
C ARG A 315 -4.79 37.98 -19.48
N PRO A 316 -5.22 37.03 -20.32
CA PRO A 316 -4.82 35.64 -20.16
C PRO A 316 -3.33 35.49 -20.51
N SER A 317 -2.51 34.94 -19.62
CA SER A 317 -1.17 34.49 -20.02
C SER A 317 -1.30 33.28 -20.94
N ALA A 318 -0.56 33.28 -22.05
CA ALA A 318 -0.60 32.20 -23.04
C ALA A 318 0.52 31.16 -22.84
N GLN A 319 1.56 31.47 -22.05
CA GLN A 319 2.71 30.60 -21.82
C GLN A 319 3.29 30.79 -20.40
N PRO A 320 3.95 29.77 -19.83
CA PRO A 320 4.69 29.90 -18.57
C PRO A 320 5.85 30.89 -18.70
N ILE A 321 6.09 31.69 -17.65
CA ILE A 321 7.22 32.62 -17.56
C ILE A 321 8.23 32.14 -16.50
N ALA A 322 9.50 32.52 -16.63
CA ALA A 322 10.53 32.15 -15.66
C ALA A 322 10.31 32.87 -14.31
N LEU A 323 10.49 32.14 -13.21
CA LEU A 323 10.29 32.63 -11.85
C LEU A 323 11.60 32.58 -11.03
N ASN A 324 11.69 33.44 -10.02
CA ASN A 324 12.63 33.32 -8.92
C ASN A 324 12.09 32.34 -7.87
N ASP A 325 12.93 31.97 -6.90
CA ASP A 325 12.56 31.03 -5.82
C ASP A 325 11.45 31.56 -4.89
N ASP A 326 11.19 32.88 -4.90
CA ASP A 326 10.10 33.52 -4.15
C ASP A 326 8.79 33.67 -4.96
N GLY A 327 8.73 33.09 -6.16
CA GLY A 327 7.57 33.16 -7.06
C GLY A 327 7.46 34.47 -7.84
N THR A 328 8.38 35.42 -7.67
CA THR A 328 8.41 36.63 -8.51
C THR A 328 8.92 36.33 -9.91
N ALA A 329 8.53 37.14 -10.90
CA ALA A 329 9.00 36.99 -12.27
C ALA A 329 10.52 37.24 -12.35
N ARG A 330 11.24 36.32 -13.01
CA ARG A 330 12.70 36.42 -13.18
C ARG A 330 13.07 37.32 -14.37
N SER A 331 14.14 38.11 -14.21
CA SER A 331 14.63 39.00 -15.26
C SER A 331 15.13 38.22 -16.49
N PRO A 332 14.85 38.68 -17.73
CA PRO A 332 15.33 38.02 -18.96
C PRO A 332 16.87 38.10 -19.13
N PHE A 333 17.53 38.95 -18.35
CA PHE A 333 18.99 39.11 -18.31
C PHE A 333 19.65 38.40 -17.12
N ALA A 334 18.87 37.70 -16.27
CA ALA A 334 19.42 36.95 -15.16
C ALA A 334 20.31 35.78 -15.66
N SER A 335 21.34 35.44 -14.88
CA SER A 335 22.19 34.27 -15.12
C SER A 335 22.14 33.34 -13.89
N PRO A 336 21.59 32.12 -14.01
CA PRO A 336 20.96 31.55 -15.21
C PRO A 336 19.61 32.22 -15.53
N LYS A 337 19.19 32.18 -16.80
CA LYS A 337 17.91 32.74 -17.26
C LYS A 337 16.70 32.02 -16.66
N VAL A 338 16.84 30.74 -16.36
CA VAL A 338 15.83 29.89 -15.72
C VAL A 338 16.52 29.16 -14.58
N LEU A 339 15.91 29.17 -13.40
CA LEU A 339 16.34 28.34 -12.28
C LEU A 339 15.86 26.91 -12.53
N ILE A 340 16.78 25.94 -12.44
CA ILE A 340 16.47 24.53 -12.59
C ILE A 340 16.88 23.85 -11.30
N HIS A 341 15.91 23.24 -10.63
CA HIS A 341 16.14 22.47 -9.43
C HIS A 341 15.88 20.99 -9.70
N ARG A 342 16.66 20.13 -9.06
CA ARG A 342 16.46 18.69 -9.09
C ARG A 342 15.47 18.32 -7.99
N TYR A 343 14.40 17.66 -8.39
CA TYR A 343 13.44 17.04 -7.49
C TYR A 343 13.43 15.53 -7.71
N GLN A 344 13.26 14.80 -6.63
CA GLN A 344 13.12 13.35 -6.62
C GLN A 344 11.65 13.02 -6.37
N VAL A 345 11.08 12.23 -7.28
CA VAL A 345 9.66 11.83 -7.23
C VAL A 345 9.46 10.48 -6.53
N GLN A 346 10.51 9.66 -6.49
CA GLN A 346 10.51 8.33 -5.86
C GLN A 346 11.35 8.34 -4.60
N ASP A 347 10.82 7.77 -3.51
CA ASP A 347 11.60 7.64 -2.28
C ASP A 347 12.86 6.80 -2.49
N ASP A 348 13.95 7.19 -1.82
CA ASP A 348 15.20 6.46 -1.81
C ASP A 348 15.14 5.29 -0.80
N TYR A 349 15.63 4.12 -1.23
CA TYR A 349 15.76 2.95 -0.36
C TYR A 349 17.15 2.32 -0.51
N ASP A 350 17.70 1.84 0.60
CA ASP A 350 18.98 1.15 0.63
C ASP A 350 18.80 -0.34 0.28
N PHE A 351 19.04 -0.69 -0.99
CA PHE A 351 18.89 -2.07 -1.47
C PHE A 351 19.92 -3.05 -0.89
N THR A 352 20.95 -2.59 -0.17
CA THR A 352 21.83 -3.52 0.57
C THR A 352 21.07 -4.25 1.68
N GLN A 353 19.99 -3.66 2.18
CA GLN A 353 19.11 -4.27 3.18
C GLN A 353 18.31 -5.46 2.64
N PHE A 354 18.28 -5.67 1.32
CA PHE A 354 17.64 -6.87 0.76
C PHE A 354 18.47 -8.14 1.03
N GLY A 355 19.72 -8.01 1.50
CA GLY A 355 20.58 -9.16 1.78
C GLY A 355 20.89 -9.98 0.53
N LEU A 356 20.75 -9.38 -0.66
CA LEU A 356 20.99 -10.05 -1.93
C LEU A 356 22.50 -10.28 -2.10
N ARG A 357 22.87 -11.51 -2.42
CA ARG A 357 24.24 -11.86 -2.80
C ARG A 357 24.44 -11.51 -4.27
N LEU A 358 24.62 -10.22 -4.56
CA LEU A 358 24.80 -9.69 -5.91
C LEU A 358 26.27 -9.59 -6.35
N THR A 359 27.14 -10.40 -5.76
CA THR A 359 28.59 -10.40 -6.00
C THR A 359 29.05 -11.72 -6.56
#